data_AF-A0A7V9BAK1-F1
#
_entry.id   AF-A0A7V9BAK1-F1
#
_cell.length_a   1.000
_cell.length_b   1.000
_cell.length_c   1.000
_cell.angle_alpha   90.00
_cell.angle_beta   90.00
_cell.angle_gamma   90.00
#
_symmetry.space_group_name_H-M   'P 1'
#
loop_
_entity.id
_entity.type
_entity.pdbx_description
1 polymer ?
#
loop_
_entity_poly.entity_id
_entity_poly.type
_entity_poly.pdbx_seq_one_letter_code
_entity_poly.pdbx_strand_id
1 'polypeptide(L)'
;MSDKLTSISPARAAQELAKLSAAHKNGELNKNEYEHKFARMVTELRERQIAGTRPEIMAALEPLRLEGVVTPVEWDRFVSQLGLA
;
A
#
# COMPACT_ATOMS: atom_id res chain seq x y z
N MET A 1 -6.72 24.14 -13.80
CA MET A 1 -7.50 22.92 -14.07
C MET A 1 -6.94 21.85 -13.14
N SER A 2 -7.61 21.57 -12.01
CA SER A 2 -7.21 20.43 -11.19
C SER A 2 -7.78 19.19 -11.86
N ASP A 3 -6.95 18.45 -12.60
CA ASP A 3 -7.30 17.12 -13.05
C ASP A 3 -7.68 16.31 -11.82
N LYS A 4 -8.96 15.96 -11.72
CA LYS A 4 -9.51 15.23 -10.58
C LYS A 4 -8.96 13.81 -10.68
N LEU A 5 -7.86 13.54 -9.97
CA LEU A 5 -7.26 12.22 -9.92
C LEU A 5 -8.34 11.18 -9.55
N THR A 6 -8.51 10.16 -10.38
CA THR A 6 -9.44 9.06 -10.09
C THR A 6 -8.95 8.31 -8.86
N SER A 7 -9.84 8.20 -7.86
CA SER A 7 -9.61 7.46 -6.62
C SER A 7 -9.18 6.03 -6.89
N ILE A 8 -8.24 5.53 -6.09
CA ILE A 8 -7.74 4.15 -6.17
C ILE A 8 -8.69 3.24 -5.40
N SER A 9 -9.02 2.06 -5.94
CA SER A 9 -9.82 1.08 -5.19
C SER A 9 -9.00 0.43 -4.07
N PRO A 10 -9.62 0.00 -2.96
CA PRO A 10 -8.91 -0.72 -1.89
C PRO A 10 -8.16 -1.96 -2.40
N ALA A 11 -8.77 -2.74 -3.30
CA ALA A 11 -8.13 -3.90 -3.92
C ALA A 11 -6.88 -3.54 -4.72
N ARG A 12 -6.86 -2.37 -5.40
CA ARG A 12 -5.69 -1.90 -6.13
C ARG A 12 -4.57 -1.49 -5.17
N ALA A 13 -4.90 -0.85 -4.05
CA ALA A 13 -3.91 -0.52 -3.01
C ALA A 13 -3.29 -1.79 -2.41
N ALA A 14 -4.10 -2.81 -2.11
CA ALA A 14 -3.64 -4.11 -1.63
C ALA A 14 -2.71 -4.80 -2.65
N GLN A 15 -3.09 -4.80 -3.93
CA GLN A 15 -2.29 -5.41 -4.98
C GLN A 15 -0.90 -4.75 -5.12
N GLU A 16 -0.82 -3.43 -5.04
CA GLU A 16 0.46 -2.72 -5.15
C GLU A 16 1.38 -3.01 -3.97
N LEU A 17 0.85 -3.01 -2.75
CA LEU A 17 1.62 -3.38 -1.57
C LEU A 17 2.12 -4.83 -1.65
N ALA A 18 1.26 -5.77 -2.06
CA ALA A 18 1.62 -7.18 -2.21
C ALA A 18 2.75 -7.38 -3.23
N LYS A 19 2.65 -6.73 -4.40
CA LYS A 19 3.68 -6.79 -5.44
C LYS A 19 5.01 -6.23 -4.95
N LEU A 20 4.98 -5.09 -4.26
CA LEU A 20 6.18 -4.45 -3.76
C LEU A 20 6.88 -5.29 -2.69
N SER A 21 6.13 -5.86 -1.74
CA SER A 21 6.67 -6.76 -0.71
C SER A 21 7.23 -8.04 -1.34
N ALA A 22 6.54 -8.63 -2.31
CA ALA A 22 7.03 -9.80 -3.04
C ALA A 22 8.34 -9.52 -3.78
N ALA A 23 8.44 -8.41 -4.51
CA ALA A 23 9.67 -8.04 -5.24
C ALA A 23 10.86 -7.84 -4.29
N HIS A 24 10.64 -7.26 -3.10
CA HIS A 24 11.68 -7.15 -2.08
C HIS A 24 12.06 -8.51 -1.48
N LYS A 25 11.08 -9.35 -1.11
CA LYS A 25 11.31 -10.70 -0.55
C LYS A 25 12.03 -11.63 -1.52
N ASN A 26 11.75 -11.50 -2.82
CA ASN A 26 12.37 -12.30 -3.87
C ASN A 26 13.78 -11.80 -4.25
N GLY A 27 14.23 -10.67 -3.68
CA GLY A 27 15.52 -10.07 -4.02
C GLY A 27 15.55 -9.31 -5.35
N GLU A 28 14.40 -9.10 -5.99
CA GLU A 28 14.27 -8.28 -7.21
C GLU A 28 14.51 -6.79 -6.92
N LEU A 29 14.22 -6.35 -5.69
CA LEU A 29 14.52 -5.02 -5.20
C LEU A 29 15.50 -5.11 -4.05
N ASN A 30 16.59 -4.35 -4.13
CA ASN A 30 17.41 -4.11 -2.95
C ASN A 30 16.70 -3.13 -1.98
N LYS A 31 17.24 -3.00 -0.77
CA LYS A 31 16.67 -2.14 0.28
C LYS A 31 16.40 -0.71 -0.19
N ASN A 32 17.32 -0.07 -0.89
CA ASN A 32 17.18 1.33 -1.32
C ASN A 32 16.08 1.48 -2.38
N GLU A 33 15.99 0.52 -3.32
CA GLU A 33 14.96 0.50 -4.34
C GLU A 33 13.57 0.26 -3.76
N TYR A 34 13.47 -0.68 -2.82
CA TYR A 34 12.25 -0.94 -2.07
C TYR A 34 11.78 0.32 -1.35
N GLU A 35 12.66 0.98 -0.59
CA GLU A 35 12.31 2.20 0.15
C GLU A 35 11.84 3.34 -0.77
N HIS A 36 12.53 3.54 -1.90
CA HIS A 36 12.13 4.55 -2.88
C HIS A 36 10.76 4.24 -3.49
N LYS A 37 10.52 3.00 -3.91
CA LYS A 37 9.24 2.57 -4.49
C LYS A 37 8.10 2.60 -3.47
N PHE A 38 8.37 2.22 -2.23
CA PHE A 38 7.41 2.28 -1.13
C PHE A 38 6.96 3.72 -0.88
N ALA A 39 7.90 4.64 -0.74
CA ALA A 39 7.61 6.06 -0.56
C ALA A 39 6.78 6.63 -1.72
N ARG A 40 7.13 6.26 -2.96
CA ARG A 40 6.37 6.67 -4.16
C ARG A 40 4.93 6.15 -4.14
N MET A 41 4.75 4.87 -3.85
CA MET A 41 3.44 4.22 -3.77
C MET A 41 2.55 4.89 -2.72
N VAL A 42 3.05 5.13 -1.51
CA VAL A 42 2.30 5.78 -0.44
C VAL A 42 1.89 7.20 -0.82
N THR A 43 2.81 7.98 -1.41
CA THR A 43 2.50 9.34 -1.88
C THR A 43 1.38 9.32 -2.92
N GLU A 44 1.45 8.45 -3.92
CA GLU A 44 0.40 8.31 -4.93
C GLU A 44 -0.96 7.95 -4.29
N LEU A 45 -0.99 6.98 -3.37
CA LEU A 45 -2.22 6.56 -2.68
C LEU A 45 -2.85 7.71 -1.88
N ARG A 46 -2.04 8.57 -1.25
CA ARG A 46 -2.52 9.74 -0.51
C ARG A 46 -3.05 10.83 -1.44
N GLU A 47 -2.35 11.12 -2.53
CA GLU A 47 -2.76 12.14 -3.51
C GLU A 47 -4.06 11.78 -4.23
N ARG A 48 -4.20 10.49 -4.61
CA ARG A 48 -5.37 10.01 -5.34
C ARG A 48 -6.54 9.65 -4.43
N GLN A 49 -6.28 9.43 -3.14
CA GLN A 49 -7.20 8.87 -2.16
C GLN A 49 -7.64 7.43 -2.49
N ILE A 50 -7.84 6.63 -1.46
CA ILE A 50 -8.42 5.29 -1.59
C ILE A 50 -9.94 5.42 -1.46
N ALA A 51 -10.68 4.88 -2.41
CA ALA A 51 -12.14 4.91 -2.43
C ALA A 51 -12.72 4.05 -1.30
N GLY A 52 -13.83 4.52 -0.72
CA GLY A 52 -14.55 3.82 0.34
C GLY A 52 -14.24 4.35 1.73
N THR A 53 -14.86 3.71 2.71
CA THR A 53 -14.71 4.00 4.13
C THR A 53 -13.48 3.32 4.71
N ARG A 54 -12.97 3.83 5.84
CA ARG A 54 -11.83 3.21 6.54
C ARG A 54 -12.04 1.70 6.82
N PRO A 55 -13.21 1.21 7.28
CA PRO A 55 -13.45 -0.23 7.44
C PRO A 55 -13.36 -1.03 6.13
N GLU A 56 -13.89 -0.51 5.02
CA GLU A 56 -13.81 -1.17 3.71
C GLU A 56 -12.36 -1.24 3.21
N ILE A 57 -11.60 -0.17 3.40
CA ILE A 57 -10.17 -0.12 3.06
C ILE A 57 -9.40 -1.16 3.89
N MET A 58 -9.60 -1.17 5.21
CA MET A 58 -8.93 -2.11 6.10
C MET A 58 -9.30 -3.55 5.77
N ALA A 59 -10.58 -3.86 5.51
CA ALA A 59 -11.03 -5.19 5.15
C ALA A 59 -10.37 -5.71 3.86
N ALA A 60 -10.10 -4.84 2.89
CA ALA A 60 -9.41 -5.22 1.65
C ALA A 60 -7.90 -5.44 1.85
N LEU A 61 -7.28 -4.76 2.82
CA LEU A 61 -5.85 -4.88 3.12
C LEU A 61 -5.55 -6.06 4.05
N GLU A 62 -6.45 -6.36 4.99
CA GLU A 62 -6.28 -7.33 6.07
C GLU A 62 -5.76 -8.72 5.65
N PRO A 63 -6.20 -9.31 4.51
CA PRO A 63 -5.67 -10.59 4.05
C PRO A 63 -4.14 -10.59 3.89
N LEU A 64 -3.54 -9.46 3.48
CA LEU A 64 -2.09 -9.36 3.30
C LEU A 64 -1.33 -9.57 4.62
N ARG A 65 -1.92 -9.11 5.73
CA ARG A 65 -1.37 -9.26 7.09
C ARG A 65 -1.60 -10.68 7.59
N LEU A 66 -2.82 -11.20 7.46
CA LEU A 66 -3.20 -12.51 7.99
C LEU A 66 -2.47 -13.66 7.27
N GLU A 67 -2.24 -13.53 5.97
CA GLU A 67 -1.57 -14.53 5.14
C GLU A 67 -0.04 -14.37 5.12
N GLY A 68 0.50 -13.34 5.80
CA GLY A 68 1.96 -13.08 5.84
C GLY A 68 2.55 -12.57 4.53
N VAL A 69 1.71 -12.11 3.58
CA VAL A 69 2.15 -11.51 2.31
C VAL A 69 3.00 -10.27 2.56
N VAL A 70 2.69 -9.50 3.59
CA VAL A 70 3.54 -8.40 4.10
C VAL A 70 4.06 -8.73 5.49
N THR A 71 5.22 -8.18 5.85
CA THR A 71 5.70 -8.32 7.24
C THR A 71 4.89 -7.43 8.19
N PRO A 72 4.85 -7.72 9.51
CA PRO A 72 4.17 -6.85 10.49
C PRO A 72 4.67 -5.40 10.46
N VAL A 73 5.98 -5.19 10.28
CA VAL A 73 6.58 -3.85 10.20
C VAL A 73 6.15 -3.11 8.95
N GLU A 74 6.09 -3.79 7.80
CA GLU A 74 5.59 -3.20 6.54
C GLU A 74 4.12 -2.84 6.65
N TRP A 75 3.30 -3.70 7.26
CA TRP A 75 1.90 -3.45 7.54
C TRP A 75 1.71 -2.19 8.37
N ASP A 76 2.30 -2.14 9.56
CA ASP A 76 2.15 -1.03 10.51
C ASP A 76 2.57 0.30 9.88
N ARG A 77 3.68 0.29 9.14
CA ARG A 77 4.15 1.46 8.41
C ARG A 77 3.17 1.90 7.34
N PHE A 78 2.65 0.97 6.52
CA PHE A 78 1.75 1.28 5.43
C PHE A 78 0.43 1.87 5.95
N VAL A 79 -0.22 1.22 6.93
CA VAL A 79 -1.50 1.71 7.48
C VAL A 79 -1.33 3.04 8.22
N SER A 80 -0.22 3.23 8.93
CA SER A 80 0.07 4.50 9.62
C SER A 80 0.28 5.65 8.64
N GLN A 81 1.06 5.45 7.58
CA GLN A 81 1.34 6.52 6.60
C GLN A 81 0.12 6.89 5.75
N LEU A 82 -0.87 6.00 5.64
CA LEU A 82 -2.16 6.27 5.01
C LEU A 82 -3.21 6.85 5.97
N GLY A 83 -2.91 6.98 7.27
CA GLY A 83 -3.87 7.46 8.28
C GLY A 83 -4.99 6.46 8.58
N LEU A 84 -4.73 5.16 8.39
CA LEU A 84 -5.66 4.06 8.63
C LEU A 84 -5.45 3.36 9.99
N ALA A 85 -4.37 3.69 10.70
CA ALA A 85 -4.09 3.27 12.07
C ALA A 85 -5.01 3.97 13.08
#